data_AF-A0A7S2AZF1-F1
#
_entry.id   AF-A0A7S2AZF1-F1
#
_cell.length_a   1.000
_cell.length_b   1.000
_cell.length_c   1.000
_cell.angle_alpha   90.00
_cell.angle_beta   90.00
_cell.angle_gamma   90.00
#
_symmetry.space_group_name_H-M   'P 1'
#
loop_
_entity.id
_entity.type
_entity.pdbx_description
1 polymer ?
#
loop_
_entity_poly.entity_id
_entity_poly.type
_entity_poly.pdbx_seq_one_letter_code
_entity_poly.pdbx_strand_id
1 'polypeptide(L)'
;RPRIQKELADARLVLGYPMMSNVNFLGQKAEFIRRDAISHYALRLAFCKTRDAREWFLRQEQRLFVLRFEALNPEAKEAYLRASGVRCQKYEPKEGSRFSIRDLQVTTPGAKIWSDGKVELDPNFYEMPFFEVPPNLLASRKVVVSGGNAFVPGSALKLILARKFRDRL
;
A
#
# COMPACT_ATOMS: atom_id res chain seq x y z
N ARG A 1 23.71 5.85 -1.32
CA ARG A 1 22.90 6.39 -0.20
C ARG A 1 23.02 7.90 -0.27
N PRO A 2 21.93 8.68 -0.40
CA PRO A 2 22.04 10.13 -0.31
C PRO A 2 22.61 10.49 1.07
N ARG A 3 23.63 11.35 1.10
CA ARG A 3 24.19 11.87 2.35
C ARG A 3 23.15 12.80 2.94
N ILE A 4 22.49 12.36 4.02
CA ILE A 4 21.64 13.22 4.85
C ILE A 4 22.54 14.38 5.32
N GLN A 5 22.15 15.63 5.02
CA GLN A 5 22.92 16.79 5.46
C GLN A 5 22.99 16.78 6.99
N LYS A 6 24.14 17.17 7.57
CA LYS A 6 24.37 17.14 9.04
C LYS A 6 23.25 17.83 9.82
N GLU A 7 22.65 18.86 9.25
CA GLU A 7 21.54 19.61 9.84
C GLU A 7 20.26 18.79 10.09
N LEU A 8 19.96 17.78 9.25
CA LEU A 8 18.83 16.86 9.47
C LEU A 8 19.12 15.83 10.57
N ALA A 9 20.39 15.57 10.87
CA ALA A 9 20.80 14.70 11.97
C ALA A 9 20.77 15.45 13.32
N ASP A 10 21.11 16.74 13.30
CA ASP A 10 21.06 17.63 14.47
C ASP A 10 19.62 18.07 14.82
N ALA A 11 18.73 18.08 13.83
CA ALA A 11 17.30 18.18 14.07
C ALA A 11 16.81 16.91 14.79
N ARG A 12 16.74 16.96 16.13
CA ARG A 12 16.07 15.97 17.00
C ARG A 12 14.58 15.84 16.65
N LEU A 13 14.26 15.34 15.48
CA LEU A 13 12.93 14.92 15.08
C LEU A 13 12.64 13.60 15.81
N VAL A 14 12.24 13.73 17.08
CA VAL A 14 11.73 12.60 17.86
C VAL A 14 10.41 12.15 17.21
N LEU A 15 10.50 11.20 16.30
CA LEU A 15 9.39 10.49 15.67
C LEU A 15 8.84 9.43 16.64
N GLY A 16 8.57 9.82 17.88
CA GLY A 16 7.93 8.95 18.85
C GLY A 16 6.50 8.65 18.40
N TYR A 17 6.15 7.37 18.32
CA TYR A 17 4.76 6.96 18.28
C TYR A 17 4.12 7.35 19.62
N PRO A 18 2.89 7.90 19.66
CA PRO A 18 2.21 8.09 20.92
C PRO A 18 2.02 6.74 21.59
N MET A 19 2.81 6.48 22.63
CA MET A 19 2.59 5.34 23.50
C MET A 19 1.27 5.57 24.21
N MET A 20 0.46 4.51 24.30
CA MET A 20 -0.89 4.52 24.86
C MET A 20 -0.86 5.08 26.30
N SER A 21 -1.06 6.39 26.42
CA SER A 21 -1.27 7.09 27.68
C SER A 21 -2.71 7.62 27.63
N ASN A 22 -3.46 7.34 28.69
CA ASN A 22 -4.92 7.51 28.79
C ASN A 22 -5.43 8.97 28.71
N VAL A 23 -4.62 9.92 28.25
CA VAL A 23 -4.95 11.35 28.22
C VAL A 23 -4.98 11.82 26.75
N ASN A 24 -6.18 11.97 26.21
CA ASN A 24 -6.49 12.61 24.91
C ASN A 24 -5.96 11.93 23.64
N PHE A 25 -6.35 10.67 23.40
CA PHE A 25 -6.07 9.93 22.16
C PHE A 25 -6.37 10.72 20.87
N LEU A 26 -7.51 11.42 20.81
CA LEU A 26 -7.89 12.21 19.63
C LEU A 26 -6.95 13.40 19.37
N GLY A 27 -6.52 14.08 20.43
CA GLY A 27 -5.56 15.18 20.35
C GLY A 27 -4.19 14.69 19.90
N GLN A 28 -3.71 13.60 20.49
CA GLN A 28 -2.44 12.96 20.10
C GLN A 28 -2.47 12.47 18.65
N LYS A 29 -3.58 11.88 18.20
CA LYS A 29 -3.78 11.47 16.80
C LYS A 29 -3.74 12.66 15.84
N ALA A 30 -4.41 13.77 16.19
CA ALA A 30 -4.42 14.97 15.36
C ALA A 30 -3.03 15.61 15.27
N GLU A 31 -2.30 15.67 16.38
CA GLU A 31 -0.92 16.17 16.41
C GLU A 31 0.00 15.28 15.56
N PHE A 32 -0.14 13.96 15.67
CA PHE A 32 0.64 13.01 14.87
C PHE A 32 0.41 13.21 13.36
N ILE A 33 -0.86 13.31 12.94
CA ILE A 33 -1.21 13.58 11.53
C ILE A 33 -0.60 14.90 11.06
N ARG A 34 -0.68 15.94 11.89
CA ARG A 34 -0.09 17.25 11.57
C ARG A 34 1.42 17.17 11.42
N ARG A 35 2.11 16.50 12.34
CA ARG A 35 3.57 16.36 12.32
C ARG A 35 4.04 15.55 11.11
N ASP A 36 3.34 14.48 10.78
CA ASP A 36 3.61 13.65 9.60
C ASP A 36 3.41 14.42 8.29
N ALA A 37 2.35 15.23 8.21
CA ALA A 37 2.13 16.11 7.06
C ALA A 37 3.26 17.14 6.91
N ILE A 38 3.63 17.83 8.00
CA ILE A 38 4.69 18.83 7.98
C ILE A 38 6.04 18.21 7.60
N SER A 39 6.40 17.06 8.19
CA SER A 39 7.66 16.38 7.87
C SER A 39 7.70 15.94 6.42
N HIS A 40 6.61 15.40 5.87
CA HIS A 40 6.52 14.99 4.47
C HIS A 40 6.80 16.17 3.51
N TYR A 41 6.14 17.31 3.71
CA TYR A 41 6.35 18.49 2.86
C TYR A 41 7.75 19.12 3.05
N ALA A 42 8.27 19.15 4.28
CA ALA A 42 9.62 19.65 4.54
C ALA A 42 10.69 18.78 3.84
N LEU A 43 10.57 17.46 3.92
CA LEU A 43 11.50 16.53 3.26
C LEU A 43 11.38 16.61 1.73
N ARG A 44 10.19 16.86 1.20
CA ARG A 44 10.01 17.09 -0.25
C ARG A 44 10.81 18.29 -0.74
N LEU A 45 10.87 19.39 0.04
CA LEU A 45 11.72 20.54 -0.25
C LEU A 45 13.22 20.23 -0.12
N ALA A 46 13.61 19.40 0.85
CA ALA A 46 15.01 19.04 1.05
C ALA A 46 15.55 18.14 -0.07
N PHE A 47 14.76 17.15 -0.51
CA PHE A 47 15.19 16.11 -1.46
C PHE A 47 14.80 16.40 -2.92
N CYS A 48 14.22 17.56 -3.26
CA CYS A 48 13.86 17.88 -4.65
C CYS A 48 15.06 18.18 -5.57
N LYS A 49 16.24 18.48 -5.00
CA LYS A 49 17.38 19.07 -5.73
C LYS A 49 18.02 18.13 -6.75
N THR A 50 18.26 16.87 -6.41
CA THR A 50 18.91 15.90 -7.30
C THR A 50 17.93 14.78 -7.67
N ARG A 51 18.10 14.19 -8.86
CA ARG A 51 17.31 13.03 -9.27
C ARG A 51 17.45 11.87 -8.30
N ASP A 52 18.68 11.59 -7.86
CA ASP A 52 18.96 10.48 -6.93
C ASP A 52 18.33 10.70 -5.55
N ALA A 53 18.31 11.93 -5.04
CA ALA A 53 17.62 12.28 -3.81
C ALA A 53 16.11 12.07 -3.93
N ARG A 54 15.50 12.52 -5.05
CA ARG A 54 14.07 12.33 -5.33
C ARG A 54 13.71 10.86 -5.42
N GLU A 55 14.45 10.08 -6.21
CA GLU A 55 14.21 8.65 -6.35
C GLU A 55 14.36 7.91 -5.02
N TRP A 56 15.34 8.29 -4.19
CA TRP A 56 15.50 7.69 -2.88
C TRP A 56 14.34 8.04 -1.94
N PHE A 57 13.92 9.31 -1.90
CA PHE A 57 12.79 9.76 -1.08
C PHE A 57 11.49 9.06 -1.49
N LEU A 58 11.18 8.98 -2.79
CA LEU A 58 10.02 8.26 -3.31
C LEU A 58 10.02 6.78 -2.89
N ARG A 59 11.18 6.10 -2.93
CA ARG A 59 11.28 4.71 -2.47
C ARG A 59 11.03 4.57 -0.96
N GLN A 60 11.52 5.51 -0.14
CA GLN A 60 11.28 5.47 1.31
C GLN A 60 9.82 5.76 1.65
N GLU A 61 9.22 6.79 1.06
CA GLU A 61 7.80 7.12 1.24
C GLU A 61 6.89 5.97 0.79
N GLN A 62 7.19 5.37 -0.36
CA GLN A 62 6.46 4.18 -0.83
C GLN A 62 6.57 3.01 0.16
N ARG A 63 7.75 2.78 0.75
CA ARG A 63 7.96 1.73 1.75
C ARG A 63 7.19 2.03 3.04
N LEU A 64 7.23 3.28 3.51
CA LEU A 64 6.50 3.72 4.70
C LEU A 64 4.99 3.54 4.51
N PHE A 65 4.47 3.87 3.33
CA PHE A 65 3.09 3.64 2.97
C PHE A 65 2.71 2.16 3.06
N VAL A 66 3.53 1.26 2.50
CA VAL A 66 3.28 -0.20 2.56
C VAL A 66 3.25 -0.70 4.00
N LEU A 67 4.20 -0.30 4.84
CA LEU A 67 4.25 -0.70 6.25
C LEU A 67 3.01 -0.23 7.03
N ARG A 68 2.61 1.04 6.84
CA ARG A 68 1.40 1.59 7.47
C ARG A 68 0.14 0.91 6.97
N PHE A 69 0.08 0.60 5.68
CA PHE A 69 -1.04 -0.13 5.10
C PHE A 69 -1.13 -1.56 5.65
N GLU A 70 0.00 -2.26 5.82
CA GLU A 70 0.03 -3.61 6.39
C GLU A 70 -0.43 -3.64 7.85
N ALA A 71 0.01 -2.67 8.66
CA ALA A 71 -0.37 -2.51 10.07
C ALA A 71 -1.84 -2.11 10.29
N LEU A 72 -2.55 -1.75 9.21
CA LEU A 72 -3.95 -1.30 9.29
C LEU A 72 -4.91 -2.48 9.46
N ASN A 73 -5.97 -2.27 10.24
CA ASN A 73 -7.07 -3.24 10.39
C ASN A 73 -7.75 -3.54 9.05
N PRO A 74 -8.30 -4.76 8.84
CA PRO A 74 -8.96 -5.13 7.58
C PRO A 74 -10.12 -4.19 7.23
N GLU A 75 -10.93 -3.79 8.20
CA GLU A 75 -12.02 -2.81 8.01
C GLU A 75 -11.51 -1.45 7.54
N ALA A 76 -10.40 -0.99 8.12
CA ALA A 76 -9.77 0.27 7.74
C ALA A 76 -9.14 0.19 6.34
N LYS A 77 -8.60 -0.98 5.95
CA LYS A 77 -8.13 -1.23 4.56
C LYS A 77 -9.28 -1.12 3.57
N GLU A 78 -10.42 -1.72 3.87
CA GLU A 78 -11.62 -1.61 3.03
C GLU A 78 -12.14 -0.17 2.94
N ALA A 79 -12.19 0.55 4.07
CA ALA A 79 -12.58 1.95 4.09
C ALA A 79 -11.62 2.82 3.24
N TYR A 80 -10.32 2.57 3.34
CA TYR A 80 -9.31 3.25 2.53
C TYR A 80 -9.48 2.95 1.04
N LEU A 81 -9.77 1.70 0.67
CA LEU A 81 -10.00 1.32 -0.72
C LEU A 81 -11.17 2.09 -1.33
N ARG A 82 -12.28 2.18 -0.59
CA ARG A 82 -13.46 2.98 -1.00
C ARG A 82 -13.11 4.46 -1.17
N ALA A 83 -12.30 5.02 -0.26
CA ALA A 83 -11.88 6.42 -0.31
C ALA A 83 -10.80 6.72 -1.38
N SER A 84 -10.00 5.73 -1.78
CA SER A 84 -8.85 5.94 -2.67
C SER A 84 -9.24 6.28 -4.12
N GLY A 85 -10.52 6.10 -4.48
CA GLY A 85 -11.03 6.31 -5.84
C GLY A 85 -10.53 5.27 -6.85
N VAL A 86 -9.97 4.14 -6.39
CA VAL A 86 -9.64 3.01 -7.24
C VAL A 86 -10.92 2.23 -7.50
N ARG A 87 -11.16 1.85 -8.77
CA ARG A 87 -12.26 0.95 -9.13
C ARG A 87 -11.93 -0.49 -8.70
N CYS A 88 -11.91 -0.71 -7.40
CA CYS A 88 -11.75 -2.02 -6.78
C CYS A 88 -13.09 -2.45 -6.18
N GLN A 89 -13.62 -3.58 -6.62
CA GLN A 89 -14.71 -4.24 -5.93
C GLN A 89 -14.23 -5.56 -5.34
N LYS A 90 -14.64 -5.88 -4.11
CA LYS A 90 -14.37 -7.21 -3.55
C LYS A 90 -15.09 -8.24 -4.43
N TYR A 91 -14.35 -9.22 -4.93
CA TYR A 91 -14.91 -10.26 -5.77
C TYR A 91 -15.67 -11.26 -4.89
N GLU A 92 -16.98 -11.32 -5.09
CA GLU A 92 -17.84 -12.32 -4.50
C GLU A 92 -18.32 -13.26 -5.63
N PRO A 93 -18.07 -14.58 -5.53
CA PRO A 93 -18.46 -15.53 -6.56
C PRO A 93 -19.99 -15.62 -6.55
N LYS A 94 -20.64 -15.02 -7.55
CA LYS A 94 -22.07 -15.22 -7.81
C LYS A 94 -22.27 -16.57 -8.50
N GLU A 95 -23.43 -17.21 -8.29
CA GLU A 95 -23.86 -18.37 -9.07
C GLU A 95 -23.88 -17.98 -10.55
N GLY A 96 -23.03 -18.60 -11.37
CA GLY A 96 -22.81 -18.25 -12.78
C GLY A 96 -21.52 -17.46 -13.07
N SER A 97 -20.71 -17.15 -12.06
CA SER A 97 -19.38 -16.57 -12.28
C SER A 97 -18.43 -17.58 -12.96
N ARG A 98 -17.63 -17.11 -13.93
CA ARG A 98 -16.70 -17.96 -14.71
C ARG A 98 -15.55 -18.55 -13.89
N PHE A 99 -15.26 -17.98 -12.72
CA PHE A 99 -14.13 -18.39 -11.89
C PHE A 99 -14.59 -18.55 -10.45
N SER A 100 -14.35 -19.74 -9.88
CA SER A 100 -14.41 -19.90 -8.43
C SER A 100 -13.20 -19.22 -7.78
N ILE A 101 -13.33 -18.82 -6.52
CA ILE A 101 -12.19 -18.34 -5.72
C ILE A 101 -11.05 -19.36 -5.74
N ARG A 102 -11.38 -20.66 -5.73
CA ARG A 102 -10.39 -21.75 -5.79
C ARG A 102 -9.62 -21.74 -7.12
N ASP A 103 -10.28 -21.47 -8.24
CA ASP A 103 -9.63 -21.43 -9.55
C ASP A 103 -8.66 -20.25 -9.63
N LEU A 104 -9.06 -19.09 -9.08
CA LEU A 104 -8.20 -17.91 -8.98
C LEU A 104 -7.00 -18.17 -8.07
N GLN A 105 -7.19 -18.86 -6.95
CA GLN A 105 -6.11 -19.24 -6.03
C GLN A 105 -5.08 -20.18 -6.67
N VAL A 106 -5.54 -21.19 -7.42
CA VAL A 106 -4.66 -22.14 -8.10
C VAL A 106 -3.90 -21.47 -9.25
N THR A 107 -4.58 -20.61 -10.00
CA THR A 107 -4.03 -19.97 -11.20
C THR A 107 -3.09 -18.81 -10.87
N THR A 108 -3.16 -18.27 -9.65
CA THR A 108 -2.39 -17.08 -9.24
C THR A 108 -1.22 -17.47 -8.33
N PRO A 109 0.04 -17.51 -8.83
CA PRO A 109 1.20 -17.74 -7.98
C PRO A 109 1.35 -16.69 -6.88
N GLY A 110 0.85 -15.46 -7.14
CA GLY A 110 0.87 -14.34 -6.21
C GLY A 110 -0.16 -14.41 -5.07
N ALA A 111 -1.10 -15.36 -5.10
CA ALA A 111 -2.07 -15.57 -4.01
C ALA A 111 -1.51 -16.44 -2.86
N LYS A 112 -0.26 -16.92 -3.00
CA LYS A 112 0.44 -17.70 -1.98
C LYS A 112 1.06 -16.76 -0.95
N ILE A 113 0.48 -16.72 0.24
CA ILE A 113 0.99 -16.01 1.41
C ILE A 113 1.84 -16.99 2.22
N TRP A 114 3.04 -16.58 2.59
CA TRP A 114 3.87 -17.31 3.54
C TRP A 114 3.54 -16.79 4.94
N SER A 115 2.86 -17.61 5.73
CA SER A 115 2.54 -17.32 7.12
C SER A 115 2.98 -18.51 7.98
N ASP A 116 3.82 -18.26 8.98
CA ASP A 116 4.22 -19.24 10.00
C ASP A 116 4.66 -20.62 9.44
N GLY A 117 5.52 -20.61 8.42
CA GLY A 117 6.05 -21.83 7.79
C GLY A 117 5.06 -22.61 6.92
N LYS A 118 3.83 -22.13 6.75
CA LYS A 118 2.80 -22.71 5.86
C LYS A 118 2.48 -21.76 4.70
N VAL A 119 2.15 -22.36 3.56
CA VAL A 119 1.65 -21.64 2.38
C VAL A 119 0.14 -21.54 2.52
N GLU A 120 -0.35 -20.36 2.87
CA GLU A 120 -1.78 -20.05 2.89
C GLU A 120 -2.18 -19.34 1.59
N LEU A 121 -3.43 -19.53 1.18
CA LEU A 121 -3.98 -18.87 0.00
C LEU A 121 -4.78 -17.65 0.42
N ASP A 122 -4.60 -16.53 -0.28
CA ASP A 122 -5.39 -15.32 -0.07
C ASP A 122 -6.90 -15.64 -0.15
N PRO A 123 -7.68 -15.39 0.91
CA PRO A 123 -9.12 -15.65 0.91
C PRO A 123 -9.91 -14.57 0.14
N ASN A 124 -9.31 -13.39 -0.03
CA ASN A 124 -9.98 -12.22 -0.62
C ASN A 124 -9.36 -11.87 -1.98
N PHE A 125 -10.21 -11.80 -3.00
CA PHE A 125 -9.88 -11.27 -4.32
C PHE A 125 -10.63 -9.97 -4.58
N TYR A 126 -10.02 -9.12 -5.39
CA TYR A 126 -10.58 -7.85 -5.81
C TYR A 126 -10.63 -7.79 -7.33
N GLU A 127 -11.77 -7.39 -7.86
CA GLU A 127 -11.97 -7.12 -9.28
C GLU A 127 -11.68 -5.66 -9.58
N MET A 128 -10.90 -5.41 -10.63
CA MET A 128 -10.63 -4.07 -11.15
C MET A 128 -10.37 -4.10 -12.66
N PRO A 129 -10.52 -2.97 -13.38
CA PRO A 129 -10.16 -2.92 -14.78
C PRO A 129 -8.67 -3.20 -15.01
N PHE A 130 -8.33 -4.01 -16.01
CA PHE A 130 -6.96 -4.49 -16.21
C PHE A 130 -5.93 -3.36 -16.40
N PHE A 131 -6.34 -2.23 -16.98
CA PHE A 131 -5.46 -1.08 -17.22
C PHE A 131 -5.10 -0.31 -15.94
N GLU A 132 -5.84 -0.48 -14.85
CA GLU A 132 -5.44 0.08 -13.54
C GLU A 132 -4.39 -0.79 -12.84
N VAL A 133 -4.23 -2.05 -13.26
CA VAL A 133 -3.25 -2.97 -12.70
C VAL A 133 -1.84 -2.59 -13.16
N PRO A 134 -0.86 -2.56 -12.25
CA PRO A 134 0.54 -2.41 -12.58
C PRO A 134 1.04 -3.44 -13.63
N PRO A 135 1.76 -3.01 -14.70
CA PRO A 135 2.26 -3.90 -15.73
C PRO A 135 3.15 -5.03 -15.21
N ASN A 136 3.88 -4.79 -14.12
CA ASN A 136 4.73 -5.80 -13.49
C ASN A 136 3.91 -6.97 -12.91
N LEU A 137 2.69 -6.73 -12.41
CA LEU A 137 1.81 -7.79 -11.91
C LEU A 137 1.24 -8.63 -13.06
N LEU A 138 0.92 -7.99 -14.18
CA LEU A 138 0.47 -8.67 -15.39
C LEU A 138 1.59 -9.50 -16.03
N ALA A 139 2.77 -8.90 -16.20
CA ALA A 139 3.93 -9.56 -16.80
C ALA A 139 4.40 -10.77 -15.98
N SER A 140 4.31 -10.69 -14.64
CA SER A 140 4.66 -11.80 -13.75
C SER A 140 3.53 -12.81 -13.53
N ARG A 141 2.41 -12.69 -14.26
CA ARG A 141 1.21 -13.56 -14.14
C ARG A 141 0.70 -13.68 -12.70
N LYS A 142 0.85 -12.62 -11.91
CA LYS A 142 0.40 -12.56 -10.49
C LYS A 142 -1.05 -12.13 -10.34
N VAL A 143 -1.75 -11.91 -11.45
CA VAL A 143 -3.13 -11.44 -11.53
C VAL A 143 -3.79 -12.17 -12.70
N VAL A 144 -5.02 -12.62 -12.50
CA VAL A 144 -5.82 -13.25 -13.57
C VAL A 144 -6.60 -12.17 -14.30
N VAL A 145 -6.59 -12.17 -15.63
CA VAL A 145 -7.36 -11.22 -16.45
C VAL A 145 -8.37 -11.98 -17.29
N SER A 146 -9.62 -11.52 -17.30
CA SER A 146 -10.68 -12.06 -18.15
C SER A 146 -11.67 -10.97 -18.52
N GLY A 147 -12.01 -10.90 -19.82
CA GLY A 147 -13.06 -9.99 -20.30
C GLY A 147 -12.79 -8.50 -20.04
N GLY A 148 -11.53 -8.09 -19.96
CA GLY A 148 -11.15 -6.70 -19.63
C GLY A 148 -11.10 -6.37 -18.14
N ASN A 149 -11.44 -7.33 -17.27
CA ASN A 149 -11.30 -7.20 -15.82
C ASN A 149 -10.17 -8.07 -15.31
N ALA A 150 -9.57 -7.63 -14.20
CA ALA A 150 -8.45 -8.26 -13.55
C ALA A 150 -8.80 -8.61 -12.11
N PHE A 151 -8.50 -9.84 -11.71
CA PHE A 151 -8.72 -10.40 -10.38
C PHE A 151 -7.40 -10.40 -9.61
N VAL A 152 -7.32 -9.51 -8.63
CA VAL A 152 -6.12 -9.23 -7.86
C VAL A 152 -6.27 -9.82 -6.45
N PRO A 153 -5.29 -10.60 -5.95
CA PRO A 153 -5.31 -11.06 -4.58
C PRO A 153 -5.10 -9.89 -3.60
N GLY A 154 -5.69 -9.97 -2.40
CA GLY A 154 -5.55 -8.95 -1.37
C GLY A 154 -4.09 -8.60 -1.03
N SER A 155 -3.20 -9.60 -1.05
CA SER A 155 -1.75 -9.41 -0.88
C SER A 155 -1.09 -8.51 -1.94
N ALA A 156 -1.58 -8.51 -3.18
CA ALA A 156 -1.02 -7.70 -4.28
C ALA A 156 -1.60 -6.29 -4.32
N LEU A 157 -2.75 -6.05 -3.67
CA LEU A 157 -3.44 -4.76 -3.66
C LEU A 157 -2.57 -3.63 -3.08
N LYS A 158 -1.74 -3.94 -2.08
CA LYS A 158 -0.78 -2.99 -1.50
C LYS A 158 0.21 -2.45 -2.53
N LEU A 159 0.61 -3.26 -3.51
CA LEU A 159 1.53 -2.86 -4.58
C LEU A 159 0.86 -1.89 -5.56
N ILE A 160 -0.42 -2.10 -5.84
CA ILE A 160 -1.23 -1.22 -6.70
C ILE A 160 -1.38 0.15 -6.03
N LEU A 161 -1.78 0.16 -4.77
CA LEU A 161 -1.93 1.39 -3.99
C LEU A 161 -0.61 2.13 -3.82
N ALA A 162 0.48 1.41 -3.50
CA ALA A 162 1.80 1.99 -3.36
C ALA A 162 2.29 2.64 -4.66
N ARG A 163 1.97 2.05 -5.83
CA ARG A 163 2.26 2.66 -7.13
C ARG A 163 1.44 3.93 -7.35
N LYS A 164 0.11 3.89 -7.13
CA LYS A 164 -0.74 5.08 -7.27
C LYS A 164 -0.31 6.21 -6.33
N PHE A 165 0.10 5.86 -5.11
CA PHE A 165 0.65 6.82 -4.15
C PHE A 165 1.93 7.46 -4.69
N ARG A 166 2.87 6.66 -5.17
CA ARG A 166 4.12 7.14 -5.78
C ARG A 166 3.87 8.05 -6.98
N ASP A 167 2.88 7.73 -7.82
CA ASP A 167 2.60 8.51 -9.04
C ASP A 167 1.95 9.88 -8.71
N ARG A 168 1.42 10.08 -7.49
CA ARG A 168 0.87 11.38 -7.00
C ARG A 168 1.90 12.25 -6.24
N LEU A 169 3.13 11.76 -6.07
CA LEU A 169 4.17 12.29 -5.17
C LEU A 169 5.29 12.96 -5.97
#